data_AF-A0AAW9X8L5-F1
#
_entry.id   AF-A0AAW9X8L5-F1
#
_cell.length_a   1.000
_cell.length_b   1.000
_cell.length_c   1.000
_cell.angle_alpha   90.00
_cell.angle_beta   90.00
_cell.angle_gamma   90.00
#
_symmetry.space_group_name_H-M   'P 1'
#
loop_
_entity.id
_entity.type
_entity.pdbx_description
1 polymer ?
#
loop_
_entity_poly.entity_id
_entity_poly.type
_entity_poly.pdbx_seq_one_letter_code
_entity_poly.pdbx_strand_id
1 'polypeptide(L)'
;DDAAPLPDADTVEDTQPESESEQDNTGAVPADEADREQPEETAETVSPVQRLAQLTAELDALHNDRLLVSPHVDKKQIAAVIAEWTGVPLNRLSQNEMSVITDLTKWLGDTIKGQDLAIASLHKHLLTARADLRRPGRPLGAFLLAGPSGVGKTETVLQLAELLYGGRQYLTTINMSEFQEKHTVSRLIGSPPGYVGYGEGGVLTEAIRQKPYSVVLLDEVEKAHPDVLN
;
A
#
# COMPACT_ATOMS: atom_id res chain seq x y z
N ASP A 1 -39.74 16.29 -15.62
CA ASP A 1 -39.38 16.95 -16.88
C ASP A 1 -37.88 16.98 -17.05
N ASP A 2 -37.50 16.54 -18.25
CA ASP A 2 -36.18 16.45 -18.89
C ASP A 2 -35.07 15.59 -18.27
N ALA A 3 -35.11 14.31 -18.66
CA ALA A 3 -33.94 13.49 -18.92
C ALA A 3 -33.54 13.65 -20.40
N ALA A 4 -32.26 13.83 -20.68
CA ALA A 4 -31.67 13.67 -22.01
C ALA A 4 -30.68 12.48 -22.00
N PRO A 5 -30.71 11.55 -22.97
CA PRO A 5 -29.94 10.31 -22.92
C PRO A 5 -28.62 10.37 -23.72
N LEU A 6 -27.66 9.54 -23.32
CA LEU A 6 -26.48 9.15 -24.10
C LEU A 6 -26.88 8.05 -25.11
N PRO A 7 -26.30 8.01 -26.34
CA PRO A 7 -26.59 6.95 -27.29
C PRO A 7 -25.67 5.73 -27.09
N ASP A 8 -26.28 4.55 -27.13
CA ASP A 8 -25.64 3.25 -27.31
C ASP A 8 -25.13 3.11 -28.75
N ALA A 9 -23.93 2.56 -28.92
CA ALA A 9 -23.40 2.16 -30.22
C ALA A 9 -23.34 0.63 -30.28
N ASP A 10 -24.12 0.13 -31.23
CA ASP A 10 -24.37 -1.25 -31.61
C ASP A 10 -23.11 -2.06 -31.96
N THR A 11 -23.12 -3.31 -31.47
CA THR A 11 -23.17 -4.55 -32.25
C THR A 11 -22.16 -4.70 -33.40
N VAL A 12 -21.11 -5.49 -33.15
CA VAL A 12 -20.16 -5.96 -34.18
C VAL A 12 -20.72 -7.25 -34.77
N GLU A 13 -21.14 -7.18 -36.04
CA GLU A 13 -21.60 -8.30 -36.85
C GLU A 13 -20.41 -9.14 -37.36
N ASP A 14 -20.62 -10.46 -37.33
CA ASP A 14 -19.74 -11.53 -37.80
C ASP A 14 -19.76 -11.55 -39.34
N THR A 15 -18.62 -11.61 -40.01
CA THR A 15 -18.59 -11.85 -41.47
C THR A 15 -17.35 -12.64 -41.87
N GLN A 16 -17.58 -13.89 -42.26
CA GLN A 16 -16.63 -14.77 -42.95
C GLN A 16 -16.35 -14.25 -44.36
N PRO A 17 -15.13 -14.39 -44.93
CA PRO A 17 -14.94 -14.16 -46.35
C PRO A 17 -15.09 -15.46 -47.14
N GLU A 18 -15.84 -15.33 -48.22
CA GLU A 18 -16.13 -16.32 -49.24
C GLU A 18 -14.91 -16.64 -50.11
N SER A 19 -14.93 -17.85 -50.65
CA SER A 19 -14.06 -18.39 -51.67
C SER A 19 -14.42 -17.86 -53.06
N GLU A 20 -13.46 -17.31 -53.79
CA GLU A 20 -13.53 -17.18 -55.24
C GLU A 20 -12.25 -17.65 -55.92
N SER A 21 -12.45 -18.50 -56.91
CA SER A 21 -11.48 -19.15 -57.77
C SER A 21 -11.44 -18.46 -59.13
N GLU A 22 -10.26 -18.09 -59.63
CA GLU A 22 -10.04 -17.83 -61.06
C GLU A 22 -8.72 -18.44 -61.54
N GLN A 23 -8.76 -18.96 -62.77
CA GLN A 23 -7.85 -19.91 -63.39
C GLN A 23 -6.76 -19.24 -64.26
N ASP A 24 -5.69 -20.02 -64.48
CA ASP A 24 -4.85 -20.13 -65.69
C ASP A 24 -4.02 -18.94 -66.22
N ASN A 25 -2.68 -19.09 -66.16
CA ASN A 25 -1.92 -19.44 -67.38
C ASN A 25 -0.44 -19.81 -67.14
N THR A 26 -0.12 -21.05 -67.50
CA THR A 26 0.97 -21.51 -68.39
C THR A 26 2.42 -21.04 -68.22
N GLY A 27 3.30 -21.99 -67.88
CA GLY A 27 4.75 -21.92 -68.12
C GLY A 27 5.50 -23.15 -67.59
N ALA A 28 5.69 -24.17 -68.43
CA ALA A 28 6.38 -25.42 -68.12
C ALA A 28 7.89 -25.36 -68.44
N VAL A 29 8.75 -25.90 -67.55
CA VAL A 29 9.92 -26.77 -67.86
C VAL A 29 10.26 -27.62 -66.60
N PRO A 30 10.52 -28.94 -66.71
CA PRO A 30 10.70 -29.86 -65.57
C PRO A 30 12.17 -30.23 -65.27
N ALA A 31 12.33 -31.03 -64.20
CA ALA A 31 13.48 -31.85 -63.79
C ALA A 31 14.60 -31.17 -63.00
N ASP A 32 14.72 -31.50 -61.70
CA ASP A 32 15.74 -32.47 -61.27
C ASP A 32 15.44 -32.98 -59.85
N GLU A 33 15.48 -34.30 -59.69
CA GLU A 33 15.39 -35.00 -58.40
C GLU A 33 16.70 -34.79 -57.64
N ALA A 34 16.62 -34.25 -56.43
CA ALA A 34 17.72 -34.36 -55.48
C ALA A 34 17.13 -34.57 -54.09
N ASP A 35 17.05 -35.86 -53.73
CA ASP A 35 17.02 -36.33 -52.35
C ASP A 35 18.00 -35.50 -51.51
N ARG A 36 17.45 -34.69 -50.63
CA ARG A 36 18.16 -34.14 -49.48
C ARG A 36 17.42 -34.61 -48.25
N GLU A 37 17.77 -35.82 -47.81
CA GLU A 37 17.56 -36.28 -46.45
C GLU A 37 18.08 -35.18 -45.51
N GLN A 38 17.17 -34.45 -44.88
CA GLN A 38 17.49 -33.65 -43.70
C GLN A 38 17.69 -34.63 -42.55
N PRO A 39 18.81 -34.58 -41.80
CA PRO A 39 18.92 -35.36 -40.59
C PRO A 39 17.88 -34.85 -39.60
N GLU A 40 16.98 -35.72 -39.16
CA GLU A 40 16.13 -35.49 -37.99
C GLU A 40 17.05 -35.33 -36.77
N GLU A 41 17.49 -34.09 -36.53
CA GLU A 41 18.14 -33.71 -35.29
C GLU A 41 17.07 -33.84 -34.20
N THR A 42 17.21 -34.91 -33.42
CA THR A 42 16.39 -35.22 -32.24
C THR A 42 16.65 -34.17 -31.17
N ALA A 43 16.14 -32.96 -31.37
CA ALA A 43 16.14 -31.93 -30.36
C ALA A 43 15.10 -32.33 -29.33
N GLU A 44 15.55 -32.98 -28.25
CA GLU A 44 14.80 -33.13 -27.01
C GLU A 44 14.12 -31.79 -26.73
N THR A 45 12.80 -31.77 -26.89
CA THR A 45 11.97 -30.59 -26.70
C THR A 45 11.87 -30.34 -25.22
N VAL A 46 12.94 -29.80 -24.63
CA VAL A 46 12.93 -29.26 -23.28
C VAL A 46 11.73 -28.34 -23.21
N SER A 47 10.77 -28.69 -22.36
CA SER A 47 9.51 -27.96 -22.29
C SER A 47 9.81 -26.48 -22.04
N PRO A 48 9.03 -25.55 -22.61
CA PRO A 48 9.26 -24.11 -22.43
C PRO A 48 9.41 -23.71 -20.96
N VAL A 49 8.71 -24.42 -20.06
CA VAL A 49 8.77 -24.26 -18.60
C VAL A 49 10.13 -24.65 -18.03
N GLN A 50 10.72 -25.77 -18.45
CA GLN A 50 12.03 -26.22 -18.00
C GLN A 50 13.14 -25.28 -18.50
N ARG A 51 13.04 -24.81 -19.74
CA ARG A 51 13.98 -23.82 -20.29
C ARG A 51 13.89 -22.48 -19.54
N LEU A 52 12.68 -22.05 -19.20
CA LEU A 52 12.47 -20.83 -18.40
C LEU A 52 13.03 -20.97 -16.98
N ALA A 53 12.87 -22.13 -16.35
CA ALA A 53 13.45 -22.41 -15.04
C ALA A 53 15.00 -22.38 -15.08
N GLN A 54 15.63 -22.98 -16.10
CA GLN A 54 17.08 -22.93 -16.28
C GLN A 54 17.59 -21.50 -16.47
N LEU A 55 16.99 -20.74 -17.39
CA LEU A 55 17.39 -19.36 -17.66
C LEU A 55 17.19 -18.44 -16.45
N THR A 56 16.14 -18.68 -15.66
CA THR A 56 15.91 -17.92 -14.41
C THR A 56 17.00 -18.21 -13.38
N ALA A 57 17.40 -19.48 -13.22
CA ALA A 57 18.47 -19.87 -12.31
C ALA A 57 19.85 -19.32 -12.74
N GLU A 58 20.13 -19.31 -14.05
CA GLU A 58 21.35 -18.68 -14.60
C GLU A 58 21.36 -17.17 -14.36
N LEU A 59 20.21 -16.52 -14.57
CA LEU A 59 20.05 -15.08 -14.36
C LEU A 59 20.18 -14.72 -12.87
N ASP A 60 19.63 -15.53 -11.96
CA ASP A 60 19.80 -15.36 -10.51
C ASP A 60 21.26 -15.53 -10.07
N ALA A 61 22.00 -16.49 -10.65
CA ALA A 61 23.42 -16.69 -10.36
C ALA A 61 24.32 -15.53 -10.86
N LEU A 62 23.91 -14.87 -11.94
CA LEU A 62 24.60 -13.67 -12.44
C LEU A 62 24.28 -12.43 -11.59
N HIS A 63 23.08 -12.39 -10.99
CA HIS A 63 22.63 -11.32 -10.11
C HIS A 63 23.15 -11.48 -8.67
N ASN A 64 24.48 -11.39 -8.49
CA ASN A 64 25.12 -11.51 -7.18
C ASN A 64 24.81 -10.35 -6.22
N ASP A 65 24.98 -9.08 -6.64
CA ASP A 65 24.92 -7.92 -5.71
C ASP A 65 24.13 -6.68 -6.20
N ARG A 66 23.81 -6.56 -7.50
CA ARG A 66 23.01 -5.45 -8.04
C ARG A 66 22.10 -5.90 -9.17
N LEU A 67 20.81 -6.01 -8.86
CA LEU A 67 19.74 -6.20 -9.83
C LEU A 67 19.48 -4.88 -10.56
N LEU A 68 20.01 -4.71 -11.78
CA LEU A 68 19.81 -3.49 -12.58
C LEU A 68 18.49 -3.52 -13.37
N VAL A 69 18.04 -4.70 -13.78
CA VAL A 69 16.80 -4.90 -14.52
C VAL A 69 16.17 -6.21 -14.05
N SER A 70 14.92 -6.16 -13.59
CA SER A 70 14.15 -7.37 -13.31
C SER A 70 13.33 -7.75 -14.54
N PRO A 71 13.33 -9.03 -14.96
CA PRO A 71 12.56 -9.48 -16.12
C PRO A 71 11.05 -9.55 -15.87
N HIS A 72 10.60 -9.50 -14.62
CA HIS A 72 9.20 -9.52 -14.23
C HIS A 72 8.97 -8.65 -12.99
N VAL A 73 7.72 -8.25 -12.75
CA VAL A 73 7.32 -7.50 -11.55
C VAL A 73 7.20 -8.45 -10.37
N ASP A 74 8.08 -8.29 -9.36
CA ASP A 74 8.05 -9.09 -8.14
C ASP A 74 7.44 -8.33 -6.94
N LYS A 75 7.22 -9.05 -5.83
CA LYS A 75 6.70 -8.46 -4.60
C LYS A 75 7.62 -7.37 -4.02
N LYS A 76 8.94 -7.47 -4.24
CA LYS A 76 9.92 -6.51 -3.70
C LYS A 76 9.83 -5.19 -4.44
N GLN A 77 9.64 -5.21 -5.76
CA GLN A 77 9.46 -4.04 -6.60
C GLN A 77 8.13 -3.34 -6.32
N ILE A 78 7.03 -4.09 -6.20
CA ILE A 78 5.74 -3.51 -5.81
C ILE A 78 5.87 -2.82 -4.45
N ALA A 79 6.50 -3.49 -3.48
CA ALA A 79 6.74 -2.90 -2.17
C ALA A 79 7.63 -1.65 -2.25
N ALA A 80 8.60 -1.60 -3.17
CA ALA A 80 9.53 -0.49 -3.32
C ALA A 80 8.83 0.78 -3.78
N VAL A 81 7.95 0.63 -4.78
CA VAL A 81 7.12 1.72 -5.28
C VAL A 81 6.17 2.21 -4.19
N ILE A 82 5.53 1.29 -3.46
CA ILE A 82 4.64 1.66 -2.34
C ILE A 82 5.41 2.38 -1.24
N ALA A 83 6.61 1.91 -0.90
CA ALA A 83 7.47 2.53 0.10
C ALA A 83 7.89 3.95 -0.31
N GLU A 84 8.23 4.16 -1.58
CA GLU A 84 8.56 5.48 -2.12
C GLU A 84 7.36 6.43 -2.06
N TRP A 85 6.17 5.97 -2.44
CA TRP A 85 4.96 6.79 -2.43
C TRP A 85 4.46 7.11 -1.02
N THR A 86 4.57 6.15 -0.10
CA THR A 86 4.11 6.33 1.29
C THR A 86 5.18 6.93 2.19
N GLY A 87 6.43 6.94 1.76
CA GLY A 87 7.62 7.22 2.56
C GLY A 87 8.00 6.10 3.53
N VAL A 88 7.15 5.08 3.73
CA VAL A 88 7.35 4.06 4.76
C VAL A 88 8.41 3.05 4.28
N PRO A 89 9.50 2.82 5.04
CA PRO A 89 10.61 1.97 4.58
C PRO A 89 10.20 0.53 4.21
N LEU A 90 10.73 0.06 3.07
CA LEU A 90 10.57 -1.30 2.54
C LEU A 90 10.83 -2.43 3.55
N ASN A 91 11.89 -2.27 4.34
CA ASN A 91 12.31 -3.24 5.36
C ASN A 91 11.30 -3.38 6.51
N ARG A 92 10.30 -2.49 6.60
CA ARG A 92 9.22 -2.53 7.58
C ARG A 92 7.90 -3.06 7.01
N LEU A 93 7.68 -2.94 5.69
CA LEU A 93 6.41 -3.27 5.03
C LEU A 93 6.12 -4.77 4.90
N SER A 94 7.13 -5.63 4.72
CA SER A 94 6.88 -7.01 4.24
C SER A 94 7.14 -8.14 5.23
N GLN A 95 8.01 -7.97 6.25
CA GLN A 95 8.28 -9.03 7.25
C GLN A 95 8.60 -8.57 8.69
N ASN A 96 8.97 -7.31 8.94
CA ASN A 96 9.35 -6.85 10.30
C ASN A 96 8.21 -6.31 11.15
N GLU A 97 7.04 -6.02 10.59
CA GLU A 97 5.98 -5.44 11.41
C GLU A 97 5.43 -6.44 12.44
N MET A 98 5.36 -7.73 12.08
CA MET A 98 4.89 -8.78 12.98
C MET A 98 5.84 -9.00 14.15
N SER A 99 7.15 -9.02 13.90
CA SER A 99 8.15 -9.13 14.96
C SER A 99 8.14 -7.90 15.86
N VAL A 100 8.02 -6.70 15.29
CA VAL A 100 7.89 -5.45 16.05
C VAL A 100 6.67 -5.48 16.97
N ILE A 101 5.51 -5.90 16.49
CA ILE A 101 4.28 -5.95 17.30
C ILE A 101 4.38 -7.04 18.37
N THR A 102 4.92 -8.22 18.02
CA THR A 102 5.09 -9.33 18.98
C THR A 102 6.01 -8.95 20.13
N ASP A 103 7.11 -8.26 19.83
CA ASP A 103 8.09 -7.82 20.82
C ASP A 103 7.81 -6.40 21.37
N LEU A 104 6.68 -5.79 21.02
CA LEU A 104 6.38 -4.38 21.33
C LEU A 104 6.52 -4.06 22.81
N THR A 105 6.06 -4.98 23.68
CA THR A 105 6.13 -4.80 25.14
C THR A 105 7.57 -4.69 25.63
N LYS A 106 8.49 -5.46 25.04
CA LYS A 106 9.92 -5.42 25.35
C LYS A 106 10.52 -4.09 24.91
N TRP A 107 10.32 -3.72 23.64
CA TRP A 107 10.85 -2.48 23.08
C TRP A 107 10.35 -1.23 23.83
N LEU A 108 9.06 -1.17 24.15
CA LEU A 108 8.50 -0.06 24.91
C LEU A 108 8.95 -0.08 26.37
N GLY A 109 9.06 -1.25 27.01
CA GLY A 109 9.51 -1.38 28.40
C GLY A 109 10.99 -1.03 28.63
N ASP A 110 11.82 -1.16 27.60
CA ASP A 110 13.23 -0.73 27.65
C ASP A 110 13.35 0.79 27.83
N THR A 111 12.45 1.56 27.22
CA THR A 111 12.47 3.04 27.25
C THR A 111 11.51 3.63 28.29
N ILE A 112 10.31 3.06 28.45
CA ILE A 112 9.23 3.59 29.28
C ILE A 112 9.16 2.81 30.58
N LYS A 113 9.36 3.49 31.71
CA LYS A 113 9.40 2.86 33.04
C LYS A 113 8.08 3.04 33.79
N GLY A 114 7.59 1.95 34.38
CA GLY A 114 6.43 1.96 35.28
C GLY A 114 5.06 2.02 34.60
N GLN A 115 4.98 1.76 33.29
CA GLN A 115 3.73 1.77 32.51
C GLN A 115 3.34 0.38 31.97
N ASP A 116 3.77 -0.69 32.63
CA ASP A 116 3.63 -2.07 32.13
C ASP A 116 2.18 -2.43 31.79
N LEU A 117 1.22 -2.01 32.61
CA LEU A 117 -0.21 -2.25 32.38
C LEU A 117 -0.71 -1.56 31.10
N ALA A 118 -0.34 -0.29 30.90
CA ALA A 118 -0.75 0.49 29.73
C ALA A 118 -0.11 -0.08 28.45
N ILE A 119 1.18 -0.42 28.51
CA ILE A 119 1.92 -1.06 27.41
C ILE A 119 1.31 -2.41 27.06
N ALA A 120 0.97 -3.25 28.05
CA ALA A 120 0.32 -4.54 27.81
C ALA A 120 -1.06 -4.39 27.15
N SER A 121 -1.82 -3.37 27.54
CA SER A 121 -3.12 -3.07 26.92
C SER A 121 -2.96 -2.62 25.45
N LEU A 122 -1.99 -1.73 25.18
CA LEU A 122 -1.65 -1.31 23.81
C LEU A 122 -1.25 -2.51 22.94
N HIS A 123 -0.33 -3.34 23.44
CA HIS A 123 0.15 -4.53 22.75
C HIS A 123 -0.99 -5.49 22.41
N LYS A 124 -1.84 -5.83 23.38
CA LYS A 124 -3.00 -6.71 23.16
C LYS A 124 -3.94 -6.19 22.07
N HIS A 125 -4.21 -4.88 22.07
CA HIS A 125 -5.10 -4.29 21.07
C HIS A 125 -4.48 -4.28 19.68
N LEU A 126 -3.18 -3.92 19.56
CA LEU A 126 -2.48 -3.91 18.27
C LEU A 126 -2.33 -5.32 17.68
N LEU A 127 -2.09 -6.32 18.52
CA LEU A 127 -2.06 -7.72 18.10
C LEU A 127 -3.43 -8.18 17.57
N THR A 128 -4.50 -7.85 18.30
CA THR A 128 -5.89 -8.15 17.87
C THR A 128 -6.24 -7.42 16.58
N ALA A 129 -5.78 -6.17 16.45
CA ALA A 129 -6.03 -5.32 15.31
C ALA A 129 -5.43 -5.86 14.02
N ARG A 130 -4.29 -6.56 14.13
CA ARG A 130 -3.55 -7.20 13.04
C ARG A 130 -4.03 -8.59 12.67
N ALA A 131 -4.66 -9.32 13.58
CA ALA A 131 -5.34 -10.58 13.27
C ALA A 131 -6.56 -10.42 12.33
N ASP A 132 -6.77 -9.20 11.82
CA ASP A 132 -7.79 -8.78 10.86
C ASP A 132 -9.22 -9.22 11.20
N LEU A 133 -9.50 -9.30 12.50
CA LEU A 133 -10.85 -9.55 13.04
C LEU A 133 -11.75 -8.30 12.98
N ARG A 134 -11.44 -7.32 12.10
CA ARG A 134 -12.06 -5.98 12.13
C ARG A 134 -12.60 -5.55 10.79
N ARG A 135 -13.52 -4.59 10.83
CA ARG A 135 -14.16 -4.04 9.64
C ARG A 135 -13.17 -3.14 8.87
N PRO A 136 -13.18 -3.18 7.52
CA PRO A 136 -12.46 -2.23 6.68
C PRO A 136 -12.79 -0.78 7.05
N GLY A 137 -11.81 0.12 6.91
CA GLY A 137 -12.00 1.57 7.14
C GLY A 137 -11.89 2.04 8.61
N ARG A 138 -11.44 1.18 9.54
CA ARG A 138 -11.17 1.58 10.93
C ARG A 138 -9.67 1.75 11.18
N PRO A 139 -9.25 2.70 12.04
CA PRO A 139 -7.83 2.85 12.39
C PRO A 139 -7.27 1.59 13.07
N LEU A 140 -5.94 1.41 12.97
CA LEU A 140 -5.25 0.29 13.60
C LEU A 140 -5.45 0.25 15.12
N GLY A 141 -5.58 1.39 15.76
CA GLY A 141 -6.01 1.49 17.15
C GLY A 141 -6.45 2.91 17.48
N ALA A 142 -7.34 3.03 18.45
CA ALA A 142 -7.75 4.29 19.05
C ALA A 142 -7.60 4.15 20.56
N PHE A 143 -6.76 4.98 21.15
CA PHE A 143 -6.33 4.85 22.53
C PHE A 143 -6.50 6.16 23.27
N LEU A 144 -6.92 6.08 24.53
CA LEU A 144 -6.90 7.18 25.48
C LEU A 144 -5.84 6.86 26.53
N LEU A 145 -4.75 7.64 26.53
CA LEU A 145 -3.74 7.58 27.57
C LEU A 145 -4.10 8.61 28.64
N ALA A 146 -4.53 8.14 29.82
CA ALA A 146 -4.94 8.99 30.93
C ALA A 146 -3.96 8.83 32.12
N GLY A 147 -3.67 9.92 32.80
CA GLY A 147 -2.75 9.94 33.94
C GLY A 147 -2.25 11.35 34.27
N PRO A 148 -1.48 11.56 35.33
CA PRO A 148 -0.93 12.86 35.67
C PRO A 148 0.07 13.37 34.62
N SER A 149 0.43 14.65 34.68
CA SER A 149 1.48 15.20 33.82
C SER A 149 2.83 14.57 34.14
N GLY A 150 3.70 14.45 33.13
CA GLY A 150 5.06 13.93 33.30
C GLY A 150 5.23 12.41 33.41
N VAL A 151 4.15 11.62 33.37
CA VAL A 151 4.24 10.14 33.50
C VAL A 151 4.65 9.38 32.23
N GLY A 152 4.92 10.10 31.12
CA GLY A 152 5.36 9.50 29.86
C GLY A 152 4.26 9.16 28.85
N LYS A 153 3.06 9.76 28.95
CA LYS A 153 1.96 9.56 27.99
C LYS A 153 2.38 9.90 26.55
N THR A 154 2.86 11.13 26.35
CA THR A 154 3.35 11.63 25.06
C THR A 154 4.56 10.84 24.56
N GLU A 155 5.48 10.49 25.47
CA GLU A 155 6.66 9.68 25.14
C GLU A 155 6.27 8.28 24.66
N THR A 156 5.23 7.68 25.24
CA THR A 156 4.70 6.38 24.79
C THR A 156 4.25 6.43 23.32
N VAL A 157 3.60 7.53 22.93
CA VAL A 157 3.11 7.72 21.56
C VAL A 157 4.27 7.98 20.58
N LEU A 158 5.27 8.75 21.01
CA LEU A 158 6.50 8.99 20.23
C LEU A 158 7.24 7.67 19.95
N GLN A 159 7.44 6.84 20.97
CA GLN A 159 8.10 5.54 20.82
C GLN A 159 7.28 4.59 19.96
N LEU A 160 5.95 4.63 20.06
CA LEU A 160 5.08 3.83 19.21
C LEU A 160 5.20 4.23 17.72
N ALA A 161 5.25 5.53 17.42
CA ALA A 161 5.44 6.03 16.06
C ALA A 161 6.81 5.63 15.48
N GLU A 162 7.86 5.70 16.30
CA GLU A 162 9.20 5.24 15.94
C GLU A 162 9.22 3.74 15.59
N LEU A 163 8.64 2.91 16.46
CA LEU A 163 8.65 1.45 16.28
C LEU A 163 7.82 0.98 15.09
N LEU A 164 6.62 1.57 14.91
CA LEU A 164 5.67 1.13 13.88
C LEU A 164 5.95 1.74 12.50
N TYR A 165 6.28 3.03 12.43
CA TYR A 165 6.35 3.78 11.17
C TYR A 165 7.77 4.25 10.84
N GLY A 166 8.74 4.07 11.74
CA GLY A 166 10.14 4.38 11.46
C GLY A 166 10.48 5.85 11.61
N GLY A 167 9.73 6.59 12.43
CA GLY A 167 10.20 7.88 12.91
C GLY A 167 9.13 8.87 13.31
N ARG A 168 9.57 9.92 14.01
CA ARG A 168 8.74 11.07 14.43
C ARG A 168 8.10 11.81 13.26
N GLN A 169 8.62 11.70 12.05
CA GLN A 169 8.00 12.28 10.85
C GLN A 169 6.63 11.67 10.54
N TYR A 170 6.31 10.48 11.07
CA TYR A 170 4.99 9.84 10.96
C TYR A 170 4.11 10.08 12.18
N LEU A 171 4.51 10.98 13.08
CA LEU A 171 3.67 11.46 14.17
C LEU A 171 3.12 12.85 13.83
N THR A 172 1.81 12.96 13.76
CA THR A 172 1.12 14.25 13.73
C THR A 172 0.60 14.55 15.11
N THR A 173 1.19 15.55 15.77
CA THR A 173 0.70 16.06 17.05
C THR A 173 -0.22 17.24 16.81
N ILE A 174 -1.42 17.18 17.39
CA ILE A 174 -2.39 18.26 17.37
C ILE A 174 -2.68 18.64 18.82
N ASN A 175 -2.35 19.88 19.19
CA ASN A 175 -2.64 20.40 20.52
C ASN A 175 -4.13 20.78 20.60
N MET A 176 -4.88 20.06 21.43
CA MET A 176 -6.32 20.30 21.60
C MET A 176 -6.64 21.56 22.40
N SER A 177 -5.67 22.14 23.11
CA SER A 177 -5.82 23.45 23.76
C SER A 177 -6.01 24.59 22.76
N GLU A 178 -5.61 24.44 21.50
CA GLU A 178 -5.89 25.43 20.45
C GLU A 178 -7.37 25.39 19.98
N PHE A 179 -8.10 24.34 20.34
CA PHE A 179 -9.46 24.06 19.86
C PHE A 179 -10.53 24.24 20.95
N GLN A 180 -10.31 25.21 21.84
CA GLN A 180 -11.22 25.54 22.97
C GLN A 180 -12.53 26.20 22.53
N GLU A 181 -12.56 26.84 21.36
CA GLU A 181 -13.68 27.66 20.90
C GLU A 181 -14.42 26.98 19.75
N LYS A 182 -15.75 27.11 19.69
CA LYS A 182 -16.58 26.43 18.68
C LYS A 182 -16.15 26.68 17.23
N HIS A 183 -15.68 27.87 16.89
CA HIS A 183 -15.29 28.20 15.51
C HIS A 183 -13.91 27.65 15.12
N THR A 184 -13.10 27.21 16.10
CA THR A 184 -11.81 26.56 15.83
C THR A 184 -11.97 25.11 15.41
N VAL A 185 -13.09 24.46 15.74
CA VAL A 185 -13.43 23.08 15.35
C VAL A 185 -13.40 22.90 13.82
N SER A 186 -13.94 23.87 13.09
CA SER A 186 -13.91 23.87 11.62
C SER A 186 -12.49 23.89 11.06
N ARG A 187 -11.51 24.44 11.79
CA ARG A 187 -10.10 24.42 11.37
C ARG A 187 -9.47 23.03 11.53
N LEU A 188 -9.97 22.22 12.46
CA LEU A 188 -9.48 20.86 12.69
C LEU A 188 -9.93 19.90 11.59
N ILE A 189 -11.23 19.91 11.28
CA ILE A 189 -11.87 18.94 10.37
C ILE A 189 -12.04 19.49 8.95
N GLY A 190 -12.23 20.80 8.81
CA GLY A 190 -12.55 21.49 7.57
C GLY A 190 -13.80 22.33 7.72
N SER A 191 -13.88 23.43 6.95
CA SER A 191 -15.08 24.28 6.94
C SER A 191 -16.25 23.53 6.30
N PRO A 192 -17.48 23.67 6.83
CA PRO A 192 -18.67 23.09 6.20
C PRO A 192 -19.07 23.84 4.90
N PRO A 193 -19.91 23.24 4.04
CA PRO A 193 -20.39 23.88 2.81
C PRO A 193 -20.99 25.27 3.09
N GLY A 194 -20.58 26.27 2.31
CA GLY A 194 -21.06 27.66 2.45
C GLY A 194 -20.25 28.55 3.39
N TYR A 195 -19.15 28.05 3.98
CA TYR A 195 -18.19 28.83 4.75
C TYR A 195 -16.88 29.04 4.00
N VAL A 196 -16.13 30.10 4.34
CA VAL A 196 -14.78 30.34 3.79
C VAL A 196 -13.86 29.17 4.16
N GLY A 197 -13.09 28.67 3.20
CA GLY A 197 -12.26 27.47 3.34
C GLY A 197 -13.02 26.15 3.11
N TYR A 198 -14.27 26.18 2.63
CA TYR A 198 -14.95 24.95 2.20
C TYR A 198 -14.20 24.28 1.04
N GLY A 199 -13.85 23.00 1.20
CA GLY A 199 -13.03 22.25 0.26
C GLY A 199 -11.53 22.30 0.57
N GLU A 200 -11.08 23.23 1.41
CA GLU A 200 -9.77 23.18 2.04
C GLU A 200 -9.91 22.25 3.27
N GLY A 201 -9.18 21.13 3.27
CA GLY A 201 -9.22 20.20 4.39
C GLY A 201 -8.77 20.88 5.69
N GLY A 202 -9.30 20.41 6.83
CA GLY A 202 -8.80 20.82 8.14
C GLY A 202 -7.43 20.24 8.46
N VAL A 203 -6.83 20.73 9.55
CA VAL A 203 -5.50 20.30 10.03
C VAL A 203 -5.41 18.77 10.18
N LEU A 204 -6.44 18.14 10.73
CA LEU A 204 -6.48 16.69 10.91
C LEU A 204 -6.64 15.96 9.57
N THR A 205 -7.57 16.41 8.72
CA THR A 205 -7.84 15.74 7.45
C THR A 205 -6.67 15.84 6.48
N GLU A 206 -5.98 16.97 6.45
CA GLU A 206 -4.82 17.16 5.59
C GLU A 206 -3.59 16.40 6.12
N ALA A 207 -3.40 16.31 7.44
CA ALA A 207 -2.35 15.48 8.01
C ALA A 207 -2.51 14.00 7.61
N ILE A 208 -3.73 13.47 7.67
CA ILE A 208 -4.03 12.09 7.26
C ILE A 208 -3.91 11.93 5.74
N ARG A 209 -4.37 12.91 4.95
CA ARG A 209 -4.26 12.89 3.48
C ARG A 209 -2.79 12.82 3.03
N GLN A 210 -1.91 13.60 3.67
CA GLN A 210 -0.49 13.61 3.36
C GLN A 210 0.23 12.34 3.84
N LYS A 211 -0.17 11.80 5.01
CA LYS A 211 0.48 10.64 5.65
C LYS A 211 -0.58 9.65 6.14
N PRO A 212 -1.13 8.81 5.26
CA PRO A 212 -2.19 7.86 5.62
C PRO A 212 -1.69 6.76 6.59
N TYR A 213 -0.39 6.48 6.57
CA TYR A 213 0.28 5.56 7.50
C TYR A 213 1.03 6.37 8.57
N SER A 214 0.29 6.81 9.59
CA SER A 214 0.82 7.67 10.65
C SER A 214 0.16 7.41 11.99
N VAL A 215 0.76 7.95 13.05
CA VAL A 215 0.15 8.10 14.37
C VAL A 215 -0.35 9.53 14.48
N VAL A 216 -1.61 9.70 14.89
CA VAL A 216 -2.16 11.01 15.25
C VAL A 216 -2.24 11.09 16.77
N LEU A 217 -1.57 12.09 17.36
CA LEU A 217 -1.64 12.42 18.77
C LEU A 217 -2.53 13.64 18.96
N LEU A 218 -3.62 13.45 19.71
CA LEU A 218 -4.45 14.54 20.21
C LEU A 218 -4.01 14.83 21.65
N ASP A 219 -3.17 15.85 21.83
CA ASP A 219 -2.62 16.20 23.14
C ASP A 219 -3.57 17.15 23.88
N GLU A 220 -3.62 17.04 25.22
CA GLU A 220 -4.50 17.86 26.09
C GLU A 220 -5.98 17.83 25.69
N VAL A 221 -6.50 16.66 25.30
CA VAL A 221 -7.87 16.48 24.80
C VAL A 221 -8.96 16.98 25.77
N GLU A 222 -8.68 16.98 27.07
CA GLU A 222 -9.57 17.52 28.10
C GLU A 222 -9.75 19.05 28.02
N LYS A 223 -8.90 19.74 27.26
CA LYS A 223 -8.96 21.20 27.04
C LYS A 223 -9.74 21.57 25.79
N ALA A 224 -10.03 20.63 24.89
CA ALA A 224 -10.80 20.92 23.69
C ALA A 224 -12.26 21.29 23.99
N HIS A 225 -12.88 22.02 23.06
CA HIS A 225 -14.31 22.25 23.05
C HIS A 225 -15.07 20.90 22.95
N PRO A 226 -16.20 20.70 23.65
CA PRO A 226 -16.96 19.46 23.59
C PRO A 226 -17.37 19.04 22.16
N ASP A 227 -17.65 20.00 21.28
CA ASP A 227 -17.98 19.75 19.86
C ASP A 227 -16.82 19.10 19.06
N VAL A 228 -15.58 19.06 19.59
CA VAL A 228 -14.46 18.30 18.97
C VAL A 228 -14.59 16.79 19.24
N LEU A 229 -15.25 16.41 20.33
CA LEU A 229 -15.35 15.02 20.80
C LEU A 229 -16.64 14.32 20.36
N ASN A 230 -17.60 15.08 19.84
CA ASN A 230 -18.91 14.61 19.38
C ASN A 230 -18.90 14.31 17.88
#